data_AF-A0A9E3Y1I6-F1
#
_entry.id   AF-A0A9E3Y1I6-F1
#
_cell.length_a   1.000
_cell.length_b   1.000
_cell.length_c   1.000
_cell.angle_alpha   90.00
_cell.angle_beta   90.00
_cell.angle_gamma   90.00
#
_symmetry.space_group_name_H-M   'P 1'
#
loop_
_entity.id
_entity.type
_entity.pdbx_description
1 polymer ?
#
loop_
_entity_poly.entity_id
_entity_poly.type
_entity_poly.pdbx_seq_one_letter_code
_entity_poly.pdbx_strand_id
1 'polypeptide(L)'
;AGLEAYETFHPTFLYEAMWNLSLAGLIIWLDRRKILRRGELFLVYVFGYAVGRLWVESLRSDHASLILGLRVNTWMSAIVALSAAFAFWWGRRKPLAPIAAEPVAGEADEADEADEVATPEAEPTTTED
;
A
#
# COMPACT_ATOMS: atom_id res chain seq x y z
N ALA A 1 2.92 -54.88 -9.88
CA ALA A 1 1.81 -53.93 -9.64
C ALA A 1 2.18 -53.09 -8.44
N GLY A 2 2.40 -51.78 -8.59
CA GLY A 2 2.85 -50.95 -7.45
C GLY A 2 3.29 -49.52 -7.77
N LEU A 3 2.78 -48.91 -8.85
CA LEU A 3 3.03 -47.49 -9.20
C LEU A 3 1.71 -46.74 -9.40
N GLU A 4 0.69 -47.04 -8.60
CA GLU A 4 -0.61 -46.39 -8.70
C GLU A 4 -0.99 -45.78 -7.36
N ALA A 5 -0.41 -44.62 -7.06
CA ALA A 5 -0.99 -43.61 -6.17
C ALA A 5 -0.14 -42.35 -6.23
N TYR A 6 0.01 -41.75 -7.42
CA TYR A 6 0.34 -40.33 -7.45
C TYR A 6 -0.94 -39.61 -7.04
N GLU A 7 -1.12 -39.39 -5.74
CA GLU A 7 -2.14 -38.48 -5.24
C GLU A 7 -1.94 -37.14 -5.96
N THR A 8 -2.97 -36.65 -6.62
CA THR A 8 -2.93 -35.40 -7.38
C THR A 8 -2.78 -34.25 -6.38
N PHE A 9 -1.55 -33.89 -6.01
CA PHE A 9 -1.29 -32.78 -5.11
C PHE A 9 -1.64 -31.47 -5.81
N HIS A 10 -2.40 -30.62 -5.14
CA HIS A 10 -2.60 -29.26 -5.61
C HIS A 10 -1.28 -28.49 -5.49
N PRO A 11 -0.79 -27.85 -6.57
CA PRO A 11 0.41 -27.01 -6.52
C PRO A 11 0.06 -25.66 -5.86
N THR A 12 -0.29 -25.67 -4.57
CA THR A 12 -0.77 -24.49 -3.84
C THR A 12 0.20 -23.32 -3.91
N PHE A 13 1.51 -23.59 -3.88
CA PHE A 13 2.55 -22.57 -4.07
C PHE A 13 2.48 -21.87 -5.43
N LEU A 14 2.13 -22.58 -6.50
CA LEU A 14 1.97 -21.98 -7.83
C LEU A 14 0.78 -21.02 -7.82
N TYR A 15 -0.34 -21.44 -7.22
CA TYR A 15 -1.53 -20.59 -7.11
C TYR A 15 -1.27 -19.35 -6.24
N GLU A 16 -0.54 -19.50 -5.13
CA GLU A 16 -0.12 -18.38 -4.30
C GLU A 16 0.78 -17.39 -5.06
N ALA A 17 1.77 -17.89 -5.81
CA ALA A 17 2.67 -17.05 -6.60
C ALA A 17 1.90 -16.29 -7.70
N MET A 18 1.00 -16.97 -8.41
CA MET A 18 0.14 -16.35 -9.43
C MET A 18 -0.77 -15.28 -8.82
N TRP A 19 -1.33 -15.53 -7.64
CA TRP A 19 -2.17 -14.55 -6.95
C TRP A 19 -1.38 -13.32 -6.52
N ASN A 20 -0.20 -13.52 -5.91
CA ASN A 20 0.68 -12.43 -5.49
C ASN A 20 1.10 -11.56 -6.68
N LEU A 21 1.47 -12.17 -7.81
CA LEU A 21 1.79 -11.47 -9.05
C LEU A 21 0.58 -10.70 -9.60
N SER A 22 -0.60 -11.31 -9.58
CA SER A 22 -1.84 -10.68 -10.04
C SER A 22 -2.21 -9.48 -9.18
N LEU A 23 -2.13 -9.62 -7.84
CA LEU A 23 -2.43 -8.54 -6.90
C LEU A 23 -1.42 -7.39 -7.04
N ALA A 24 -0.12 -7.70 -7.14
CA ALA A 24 0.92 -6.70 -7.38
C ALA A 24 0.69 -5.96 -8.71
N GLY A 25 0.41 -6.70 -9.78
CA GLY A 25 0.10 -6.14 -11.09
C GLY A 25 -1.14 -5.24 -11.07
N LEU A 26 -2.20 -5.66 -10.38
CA LEU A 26 -3.42 -4.87 -10.21
C LEU A 26 -3.16 -3.56 -9.46
N ILE A 27 -2.41 -3.61 -8.36
CA ILE A 27 -2.05 -2.42 -7.56
C ILE A 27 -1.22 -1.44 -8.38
N ILE A 28 -0.18 -1.92 -9.06
CA ILE A 28 0.68 -1.08 -9.92
C ILE A 28 -0.15 -0.47 -11.05
N TRP A 29 -1.00 -1.26 -11.70
CA TRP A 29 -1.86 -0.77 -12.78
C TRP A 29 -2.83 0.31 -12.29
N LEU A 30 -3.46 0.13 -11.13
CA LEU A 30 -4.37 1.11 -10.54
C LEU A 30 -3.66 2.40 -10.13
N ASP A 31 -2.47 2.31 -9.53
CA ASP A 31 -1.70 3.51 -9.17
C ASP A 31 -1.22 4.27 -10.42
N ARG A 32 -0.76 3.57 -11.45
CA ARG A 32 -0.36 4.19 -12.73
C ARG A 32 -1.51 4.91 -13.42
N ARG A 33 -2.74 4.40 -13.27
CA ARG A 33 -3.93 5.04 -13.83
C ARG A 33 -4.39 6.27 -13.04
N LYS A 34 -3.86 6.52 -11.84
CA LYS A 34 -4.25 7.62 -10.94
C LYS A 34 -5.77 7.73 -10.72
N ILE A 35 -6.48 6.60 -10.84
CA ILE A 35 -7.93 6.50 -10.61
C ILE A 35 -8.25 6.50 -9.10
N LEU A 36 -7.27 6.11 -8.28
CA LEU A 36 -7.44 5.94 -6.85
C LEU A 36 -7.06 7.20 -6.07
N ARG A 37 -7.88 7.55 -5.08
CA ARG A 37 -7.63 8.66 -4.15
C ARG A 37 -6.61 8.25 -3.08
N ARG A 38 -6.04 9.22 -2.36
CA ARG A 38 -5.14 8.95 -1.22
C ARG A 38 -5.84 8.00 -0.22
N GLY A 39 -5.20 6.87 0.08
CA GLY A 39 -5.73 5.82 0.96
C GLY A 39 -6.58 4.74 0.27
N GLU A 40 -7.09 4.94 -0.94
CA GLU A 40 -7.87 3.90 -1.65
C GLU A 40 -6.99 2.73 -2.10
N LEU A 41 -5.72 2.97 -2.44
CA LEU A 41 -4.76 1.92 -2.80
C LEU A 41 -4.55 0.92 -1.66
N PHE A 42 -4.54 1.42 -0.42
CA PHE A 42 -4.46 0.58 0.78
C PHE A 42 -5.70 -0.30 0.93
N LEU A 43 -6.90 0.24 0.70
CA LEU A 43 -8.14 -0.54 0.75
C LEU A 43 -8.18 -1.63 -0.32
N VAL A 44 -7.70 -1.34 -1.53
CA VAL A 44 -7.57 -2.34 -2.60
C VAL A 44 -6.60 -3.44 -2.20
N TYR A 45 -5.46 -3.09 -1.59
CA TYR A 45 -4.51 -4.08 -1.08
C TYR A 45 -5.13 -4.98 -0.01
N VAL A 46 -5.77 -4.40 1.01
CA VAL A 46 -6.42 -5.13 2.10
C VAL A 46 -7.50 -6.07 1.54
N PHE A 47 -8.33 -5.57 0.62
CA PHE A 47 -9.35 -6.37 -0.04
C PHE A 47 -8.76 -7.53 -0.84
N GLY A 48 -7.77 -7.26 -1.71
CA GLY A 48 -7.13 -8.27 -2.54
C GLY A 48 -6.38 -9.32 -1.73
N TYR A 49 -5.75 -8.92 -0.62
CA TYR A 49 -5.12 -9.87 0.31
C TYR A 49 -6.16 -10.77 0.99
N ALA A 50 -7.28 -10.20 1.46
CA ALA A 50 -8.35 -10.99 2.07
C ALA A 50 -8.98 -11.99 1.09
N VAL A 51 -9.18 -11.59 -0.18
CA VAL A 51 -9.63 -12.51 -1.25
C VAL A 51 -8.61 -13.62 -1.50
N GLY A 52 -7.32 -13.28 -1.57
CA GLY A 52 -6.25 -14.28 -1.67
C GLY A 52 -6.24 -15.27 -0.52
N ARG A 53 -6.47 -14.78 0.72
CA ARG A 53 -6.58 -15.64 1.90
C ARG A 53 -7.78 -16.58 1.82
N LEU A 54 -8.94 -16.13 1.33
CA LEU A 54 -10.08 -17.01 1.08
C LEU A 54 -9.78 -18.09 0.05
N TRP A 55 -9.09 -17.72 -1.03
CA TRP A 55 -8.70 -18.64 -2.10
C TRP A 55 -7.73 -19.72 -1.60
N VAL A 56 -6.65 -19.32 -0.94
CA VAL A 56 -5.64 -20.25 -0.40
C VAL A 56 -6.21 -21.12 0.71
N GLU A 57 -7.08 -20.57 1.56
CA GLU A 57 -7.77 -21.35 2.60
C GLU A 57 -8.70 -22.41 2.00
N SER A 58 -9.34 -22.11 0.87
CA SER A 58 -10.20 -23.08 0.17
C SER A 58 -9.41 -24.22 -0.47
N LEU A 59 -8.14 -23.98 -0.82
CA LEU A 59 -7.23 -24.99 -1.37
C LEU A 59 -6.55 -25.85 -0.30
N ARG A 60 -6.50 -25.40 0.96
CA ARG A 60 -5.97 -26.20 2.08
C ARG A 60 -7.06 -27.05 2.73
N SER A 61 -6.98 -28.36 2.52
CA SER A 61 -7.84 -29.35 3.18
C SER A 61 -7.27 -29.84 4.52
N ASP A 62 -6.76 -28.94 5.38
CA ASP A 62 -6.21 -29.30 6.70
C ASP A 62 -7.26 -29.15 7.81
N HIS A 63 -7.29 -29.99 8.84
CA HIS A 63 -8.19 -29.80 10.00
C HIS A 63 -8.03 -28.40 10.63
N ALA A 64 -9.09 -27.59 10.58
CA ALA A 64 -9.15 -26.28 11.22
C ALA A 64 -10.39 -26.18 12.10
N SER A 65 -10.35 -25.29 13.10
CA SER A 65 -11.50 -25.00 13.94
C SER A 65 -12.65 -24.47 13.09
N LEU A 66 -13.72 -25.25 13.02
CA LEU A 66 -14.92 -24.94 12.26
C LEU A 66 -15.87 -24.12 13.14
N ILE A 67 -16.26 -22.95 12.65
CA ILE A 67 -17.39 -22.17 13.17
C ILE A 67 -18.47 -22.19 12.08
N LEU A 68 -19.63 -22.79 12.40
CA LEU A 68 -20.74 -22.97 11.46
C LEU A 68 -20.35 -23.75 10.18
N GLY A 69 -19.43 -24.72 10.30
CA GLY A 69 -18.94 -25.49 9.15
C GLY A 69 -17.95 -24.75 8.24
N LEU A 70 -17.60 -23.51 8.56
CA LEU A 70 -16.57 -22.72 7.89
C LEU A 70 -15.38 -22.49 8.82
N ARG A 71 -14.20 -22.32 8.26
CA ARG A 71 -13.00 -22.08 9.05
C ARG A 71 -13.00 -20.66 9.62
N VAL A 72 -12.46 -20.47 10.82
CA VAL A 72 -12.34 -19.13 11.43
C VAL A 72 -11.61 -18.15 10.50
N ASN A 73 -10.58 -18.63 9.81
CA ASN A 73 -9.80 -17.81 8.89
C ASN A 73 -10.61 -17.34 7.67
N THR A 74 -11.60 -18.15 7.23
CA THR A 74 -12.59 -17.78 6.21
C THR A 74 -13.48 -16.65 6.71
N TRP A 75 -13.99 -16.74 7.94
CA TRP A 75 -14.80 -15.68 8.55
C TRP A 75 -14.03 -14.36 8.67
N MET A 76 -12.79 -14.42 9.19
CA MET A 76 -11.96 -13.23 9.34
C MET A 76 -11.67 -12.58 7.99
N SER A 77 -11.30 -13.38 6.98
CA SER A 77 -11.01 -12.87 5.64
C SER A 77 -12.26 -12.26 5.00
N ALA A 78 -13.45 -12.88 5.17
CA ALA A 78 -14.71 -12.33 4.69
C ALA A 78 -15.05 -10.98 5.34
N ILE A 79 -14.91 -10.86 6.67
CA ILE A 79 -15.17 -9.61 7.40
C ILE A 79 -14.23 -8.51 6.94
N VAL A 80 -12.93 -8.81 6.80
CA VAL A 80 -11.93 -7.84 6.33
C VAL A 80 -12.21 -7.40 4.90
N ALA A 81 -12.55 -8.34 4.00
CA ALA A 81 -12.91 -8.03 2.63
C ALA A 81 -14.15 -7.13 2.55
N LEU A 82 -15.22 -7.48 3.26
CA LEU A 82 -16.45 -6.67 3.29
C LEU A 82 -16.22 -5.28 3.88
N SER A 83 -15.42 -5.18 4.95
CA SER A 83 -15.08 -3.89 5.56
C SER A 83 -14.27 -3.00 4.62
N ALA A 84 -13.29 -3.55 3.91
CA ALA A 84 -12.49 -2.81 2.93
C ALA A 84 -13.33 -2.36 1.74
N ALA A 85 -14.21 -3.22 1.21
CA ALA A 85 -15.12 -2.88 0.12
C ALA A 85 -16.12 -1.79 0.53
N PHE A 86 -16.69 -1.89 1.73
CA PHE A 86 -17.58 -0.88 2.28
C PHE A 86 -16.87 0.46 2.48
N ALA A 87 -15.67 0.46 3.08
CA ALA A 87 -14.87 1.66 3.27
C ALA A 87 -14.51 2.33 1.93
N PHE A 88 -14.17 1.55 0.91
CA PHE A 88 -13.87 2.04 -0.43
C PHE A 88 -15.10 2.70 -1.06
N TRP A 89 -16.24 2.03 -1.03
CA TRP A 89 -17.50 2.55 -1.58
C TRP A 89 -17.98 3.80 -0.83
N TRP A 90 -17.90 3.80 0.50
CA TRP A 90 -18.26 4.95 1.33
C TRP A 90 -17.33 6.14 1.11
N GLY A 91 -16.02 5.89 0.97
CA GLY A 91 -15.02 6.91 0.65
C GLY A 91 -15.32 7.61 -0.67
N ARG A 92 -15.80 6.88 -1.68
CA ARG A 92 -16.20 7.46 -2.98
C ARG A 92 -17.45 8.33 -2.95
N ARG A 93 -18.28 8.22 -1.91
CA ARG A 93 -19.46 9.10 -1.74
C ARG A 93 -19.10 10.50 -1.22
N LYS A 94 -17.89 10.69 -0.69
CA LYS A 94 -17.44 11.99 -0.15
C LYS A 94 -16.71 12.81 -1.23
N PRO A 95 -17.13 14.06 -1.52
CA PRO A 95 -16.37 14.98 -2.36
C PRO A 95 -14.93 15.09 -1.89
N LEU A 96 -13.98 15.29 -2.81
CA LEU A 96 -12.57 15.49 -2.43
C LEU A 96 -12.50 16.83 -1.75
N ALA A 97 -12.35 16.82 -0.42
CA ALA A 97 -11.95 18.02 0.29
C ALA A 97 -10.64 18.48 -0.40
N PRO A 98 -10.58 19.73 -0.90
CA PRO A 98 -9.33 20.27 -1.39
C PRO A 98 -8.30 20.03 -0.29
N ILE A 99 -7.17 19.42 -0.66
CA ILE A 99 -6.02 19.37 0.23
C ILE A 99 -5.67 20.85 0.40
N ALA A 100 -6.09 21.46 1.50
CA ALA A 100 -5.49 22.68 1.97
C ALA A 100 -4.00 22.34 1.99
N ALA A 101 -3.22 23.02 1.15
CA ALA A 101 -1.79 22.92 1.20
C ALA A 101 -1.42 23.39 2.60
N GLU A 102 -1.22 22.45 3.52
CA GLU A 102 -0.53 22.79 4.74
C GLU A 102 0.85 23.23 4.27
N PRO A 103 1.24 24.49 4.55
CA PRO A 103 2.56 24.94 4.19
C PRO A 103 3.54 23.97 4.85
N VAL A 104 4.45 23.42 4.04
CA VAL A 104 5.53 22.59 4.54
C VAL A 104 6.33 23.49 5.49
N ALA A 105 6.13 23.31 6.79
CA ALA A 105 6.90 23.97 7.83
C ALA A 105 8.31 23.39 7.78
N GLY A 106 9.15 23.95 6.91
CA GLY A 106 10.51 23.47 6.69
C GLY A 106 11.38 24.30 5.76
N GLU A 107 10.83 25.23 4.98
CA GLU A 107 11.62 26.03 4.01
C GLU A 107 11.90 27.47 4.45
N ALA A 108 11.69 27.79 5.74
CA ALA A 108 11.96 29.13 6.28
C ALA A 108 13.30 29.27 7.04
N ASP A 109 14.11 28.21 7.14
CA ASP A 109 15.32 28.21 7.99
C ASP A 109 16.65 28.22 7.20
N GLU A 110 16.61 28.26 5.87
CA GLU A 110 17.84 28.26 5.03
C GLU A 110 18.11 29.60 4.32
N ALA A 111 17.28 30.63 4.52
CA ALA A 111 17.44 31.92 3.84
C ALA A 111 18.19 32.98 4.66
N ASP A 112 18.45 32.76 5.96
CA ASP A 112 19.02 33.79 6.86
C ASP A 112 20.54 33.66 7.11
N GLU A 113 21.18 32.54 6.72
CA GLU A 113 22.62 32.32 6.98
C GLU A 113 23.56 32.62 5.78
N ALA A 114 23.02 32.98 4.61
CA ALA A 114 23.84 33.14 3.39
C ALA A 114 24.37 34.58 3.15
N ASP A 115 23.97 35.58 3.93
CA ASP A 115 24.28 37.00 3.63
C ASP A 115 25.36 37.65 4.52
N GLU A 116 25.94 36.95 5.50
CA GLU A 116 26.90 37.55 6.46
C GLU A 116 28.38 37.23 6.22
N VAL A 117 28.77 36.52 5.15
CA VAL A 117 30.19 36.16 4.94
C VAL A 117 30.65 36.29 3.49
N ALA A 118 30.61 37.49 2.92
CA ALA A 118 31.47 37.82 1.79
C ALA A 118 31.55 39.33 1.51
N THR A 119 32.47 40.06 2.16
CA THR A 119 33.27 41.11 1.48
C THR A 119 34.53 41.42 2.31
N PRO A 120 35.75 41.08 1.84
CA PRO A 120 36.98 41.69 2.32
C PRO A 120 37.26 42.92 1.46
N GLU A 121 37.11 44.12 2.02
CA GLU A 121 37.54 45.35 1.34
C GLU A 121 38.90 45.78 1.90
N ALA A 122 39.91 45.72 1.04
CA ALA A 122 41.26 46.21 1.28
C ALA A 122 41.48 47.51 0.49
N GLU A 123 42.35 48.36 1.05
CA GLU A 123 43.10 49.50 0.48
C GLU A 123 42.45 50.91 0.44
N PRO A 124 43.24 52.01 0.34
CA PRO A 124 44.53 52.31 0.99
C PRO A 124 44.61 53.76 1.51
N THR A 125 45.75 54.05 2.16
CA THR A 125 46.27 55.31 2.69
C THR A 125 46.37 56.47 1.66
N THR A 126 46.01 57.70 2.05
CA THR A 126 46.57 58.95 1.49
C THR A 126 46.71 60.04 2.55
N THR A 127 47.86 60.72 2.47
CA THR A 127 48.44 61.79 3.30
C THR A 127 48.01 63.19 2.80
N GLU A 128 48.36 64.24 3.57
CA GLU A 128 48.33 65.70 3.29
C GLU A 128 46.99 66.39 3.59
N ASP A 129 46.89 67.51 4.33
CA ASP A 129 47.80 68.61 4.71
C ASP A 129 47.62 69.04 6.19
#